data_AF-A0A939ZE69-F1
#
_entry.id   AF-A0A939ZE69-F1
#
_cell.length_a   1.000
_cell.length_b   1.000
_cell.length_c   1.000
_cell.angle_alpha   90.00
_cell.angle_beta   90.00
_cell.angle_gamma   90.00
#
_symmetry.space_group_name_H-M   'P 1'
#
loop_
_entity.id
_entity.type
_entity.pdbx_description
1 polymer ?
#
loop_
_entity_poly.entity_id
_entity_poly.type
_entity_poly.pdbx_seq_one_letter_code
_entity_poly.pdbx_strand_id
1 'polypeptide(L)' 'MKIAVLSDIHGNNVALETCLEYLKDKDIDSYCFLGDYTGEFPGIEQTMKMLYGRRYRKIATPKRLLRSL' A
#
# COMPACT_ATOMS: atom_id res chain seq x y z
N MET A 1 -0.17 -7.51 15.86
CA MET A 1 0.15 -7.27 14.44
C MET A 1 -1.12 -6.85 13.73
N LYS A 2 -1.27 -5.55 13.47
CA LYS A 2 -2.36 -4.93 12.73
C LYS A 2 -1.85 -4.59 11.34
N ILE A 3 -2.49 -5.14 10.30
CA ILE A 3 -2.11 -4.94 8.91
C ILE A 3 -3.25 -4.21 8.21
N ALA A 4 -2.95 -3.08 7.57
CA ALA A 4 -3.86 -2.45 6.63
C ALA A 4 -3.82 -3.21 5.31
N VAL A 5 -4.96 -3.75 4.89
CA VAL A 5 -5.08 -4.43 3.60
C VAL A 5 -5.84 -3.50 2.65
N LEU A 6 -5.23 -3.16 1.52
CA LEU A 6 -5.84 -2.39 0.44
C LEU A 6 -5.96 -3.31 -0.78
N SER A 7 -7.18 -3.51 -1.24
CA SER A 7 -7.52 -4.27 -2.44
C SER A 7 -7.35 -3.39 -3.69
N ASP A 8 -8.22 -3.59 -4.67
CA ASP A 8 -8.23 -2.94 -5.98
C ASP A 8 -8.19 -1.41 -5.87
N ILE A 9 -7.39 -0.79 -6.74
CA ILE A 9 -7.19 0.67 -6.80
C ILE A 9 -7.67 1.22 -8.15
N HIS A 10 -7.52 0.45 -9.22
CA HIS A 10 -7.94 0.76 -10.60
C HIS A 10 -7.44 2.10 -11.16
N GLY A 11 -6.33 2.63 -10.65
CA GLY A 11 -5.81 3.95 -11.02
C GLY A 11 -6.55 5.12 -10.36
N ASN A 12 -7.41 4.87 -9.37
CA ASN A 12 -8.11 5.89 -8.62
C ASN A 12 -7.22 6.48 -7.51
N ASN A 13 -6.39 7.47 -7.89
CA ASN A 13 -5.45 8.12 -6.98
C ASN A 13 -6.13 8.87 -5.83
N VAL A 14 -7.31 9.45 -6.06
CA VAL A 14 -8.07 10.21 -5.05
C VAL A 14 -8.60 9.28 -3.96
N ALA A 15 -9.15 8.13 -4.35
CA ALA A 15 -9.60 7.12 -3.39
C ALA A 15 -8.42 6.55 -2.60
N LEU A 16 -7.31 6.23 -3.28
CA LEU A 16 -6.11 5.74 -2.63
C LEU A 16 -5.58 6.74 -1.59
N GLU A 17 -5.49 8.03 -1.93
CA GLU A 17 -5.04 9.07 -0.99
C GLU A 17 -5.96 9.14 0.22
N THR A 18 -7.27 9.14 0.02
CA THR A 18 -8.27 9.17 1.09
C THR A 18 -8.12 7.99 2.05
N CYS A 19 -7.95 6.77 1.51
CA CYS A 19 -7.70 5.58 2.33
C CYS A 19 -6.39 5.70 3.12
N LEU A 20 -5.32 6.19 2.49
CA LEU A 20 -4.03 6.36 3.16
C LEU A 20 -4.09 7.42 4.28
N GLU A 21 -4.78 8.54 4.07
CA GLU A 21 -5.00 9.56 5.10
C GLU A 21 -5.78 8.98 6.29
N TYR A 22 -6.86 8.22 6.05
CA TYR A 22 -7.61 7.54 7.11
C TYR A 22 -6.74 6.60 7.97
N LEU A 23 -5.76 5.94 7.35
CA LEU A 23 -4.88 4.98 8.01
C LEU A 23 -3.74 5.65 8.80
N LYS A 24 -3.43 6.94 8.57
CA LYS A 24 -2.33 7.65 9.27
C LYS A 24 -2.51 7.71 10.78
N ASP A 25 -3.74 7.90 11.25
CA ASP A 25 -4.06 8.05 12.67
C ASP A 25 -4.37 6.71 13.35
N LYS A 26 -4.11 5.60 12.66
CA LYS A 26 -4.33 4.24 13.19
C LYS A 26 -2.99 3.63 13.59
N ASP A 27 -3.03 2.86 14.67
CA ASP A 27 -1.92 2.03 15.11
C ASP A 27 -1.79 0.80 14.18
N ILE A 28 -1.08 0.94 13.06
CA ILE A 28 -0.92 -0.10 12.04
C ILE A 28 0.56 -0.45 11.90
N ASP A 29 0.87 -1.74 11.98
CA ASP A 29 2.25 -2.23 11.90
C ASP A 29 2.77 -2.27 10.46
N SER A 30 1.90 -2.50 9.47
CA SER A 30 2.28 -2.67 8.07
C SER A 30 1.10 -2.50 7.10
N TYR A 31 1.42 -2.24 5.83
CA TYR A 31 0.47 -2.15 4.72
C TYR A 31 0.65 -3.35 3.78
N CYS A 32 -0.46 -3.89 3.28
CA CYS A 32 -0.52 -4.96 2.29
C CYS A 32 -1.42 -4.51 1.14
N PHE A 33 -0.83 -4.34 -0.04
CA PHE A 33 -1.55 -4.00 -1.28
C PHE A 33 -1.73 -5.28 -2.09
N LEU A 34 -2.97 -5.61 -2.46
CA LEU A 34 -3.30 -6.91 -3.06
C LEU A 34 -3.22 -6.94 -4.60
N GLY A 35 -3.24 -5.79 -5.27
CA GLY A 35 -3.13 -5.74 -6.73
C GLY A 35 -4.05 -4.71 -7.35
N ASP A 36 -4.35 -4.91 -8.64
CA ASP A 36 -5.26 -4.08 -9.45
C ASP A 36 -5.00 -2.58 -9.30
N TYR A 37 -3.72 -2.21 -9.44
CA TYR A 37 -3.28 -0.81 -9.35
C TYR A 37 -3.69 0.03 -10.54
N THR A 38 -3.93 -0.62 -11.68
CA THR A 38 -4.31 -0.01 -12.96
C THR A 38 -5.75 -0.39 -13.31
N GLY A 39 -6.41 0.42 -14.12
CA GLY A 39 -7.81 0.20 -14.51
C GLY A 39 -8.28 1.27 -15.49
N GLU A 40 -9.58 1.55 -15.56
CA GLU A 40 -10.12 2.54 -16.50
C GLU A 40 -9.99 4.00 -16.01
N PHE A 41 -9.54 4.25 -14.77
CA PHE A 41 -9.42 5.63 -14.25
C PHE A 41 -8.17 6.35 -14.79
N PRO A 42 -8.23 7.68 -15.01
CA PRO A 42 -7.13 8.44 -15.60
C PRO A 42 -5.92 8.62 -14.66
N GLY A 43 -6.08 8.35 -13.36
CA GLY A 43 -5.07 8.61 -12.33
C GLY A 43 -3.99 7.53 -12.17
N ILE A 44 -3.75 6.70 -13.19
CA ILE A 44 -2.79 5.59 -13.13
C ILE A 44 -1.38 6.09 -12.80
N GLU A 45 -0.89 7.12 -13.49
CA GLU A 45 0.46 7.63 -13.25
C GLU A 45 0.64 8.13 -11.80
N GLN A 46 -0.35 8.88 -11.29
CA GLN A 46 -0.34 9.39 -9.92
C GLN A 46 -0.42 8.24 -8.91
N THR A 47 -1.31 7.27 -9.15
CA THR A 47 -1.43 6.05 -8.35
C THR A 47 -0.09 5.31 -8.26
N MET A 48 0.59 5.11 -9.40
CA MET A 48 1.88 4.43 -9.43
C MET A 48 2.98 5.25 -8.74
N LYS A 49 3.00 6.59 -8.91
CA LYS A 49 3.89 7.47 -8.14
C LYS A 49 3.64 7.38 -6.64
N MET A 50 2.40 7.26 -6.19
CA MET A 50 2.08 7.08 -4.78
C MET A 50 2.57 5.73 -4.25
N LEU A 51 2.31 4.64 -4.98
CA LEU A 51 2.69 3.28 -4.58
C LEU A 51 4.21 3.04 -4.57
N TYR A 52 4.93 3.59 -5.56
CA TYR A 52 6.37 3.33 -5.75
C TYR A 52 7.28 4.50 -5.35
N GLY A 53 6.78 5.73 -5.37
CA GLY A 53 7.53 6.93 -4.98
C GLY A 53 7.61 7.11 -3.46
N ARG A 54 6.60 6.62 -2.72
CA ARG A 54 6.73 6.46 -1.28
C ARG A 54 7.43 5.13 -1.03
N ARG A 55 8.51 5.14 -0.24
CA ARG A 55 9.09 3.91 0.33
C ARG A 55 8.13 3.32 1.37
N TYR A 56 6.92 2.96 0.97
CA TYR A 56 6.16 1.97 1.72
C TYR A 56 7.05 0.75 1.76
N ARG A 57 7.42 0.32 2.97
CA ARG A 57 8.26 -0.86 3.14
C ARG A 57 7.47 -2.02 2.55
N LYS A 58 7.75 -2.38 1.28
CA LYS A 58 7.27 -3.61 0.68
C LYS A 58 7.52 -4.68 1.72
N ILE A 59 6.48 -5.40 2.14
CA ILE A 59 6.68 -6.68 2.80
C ILE A 59 7.24 -7.59 1.69
N ALA A 60 8.53 -7.45 1.43
CA ALA A 60 9.33 -8.48 0.81
C ALA A 60 9.40 -9.58 1.85
N THR A 61 8.45 -10.53 1.74
CA THR A 61 8.44 -11.82 2.43
C THR A 61 8.49 -11.73 3.98
N PRO A 62 8.12 -12.81 4.69
CA PRO A 62 8.06 -12.79 6.15
C PRO A 62 9.44 -12.47 6.75
N LYS A 63 9.58 -11.34 7.44
CA LYS A 63 10.75 -11.04 8.30
C LYS A 63 10.71 -11.86 9.60
N ARG A 64 10.60 -13.18 9.49
CA ARG A 64 10.70 -14.10 10.64
C ARG A 64 11.57 -15.30 10.31
N LEU A 65 12.81 -15.06 9.88
CA LEU A 65 13.94 -15.97 10.09
C LEU A 65 15.22 -15.21 9.71
N LEU A 66 15.99 -14.79 10.71
CA LEU A 66 17.44 -14.46 10.70
C LEU A 66 17.75 -13.54 11.88
N ARG A 67 17.52 -14.07 13.08
CA ARG A 67 18.26 -13.72 14.29
C ARG A 67 18.49 -15.01 15.05
N SER A 68 19.56 -15.71 14.67
CA SER A 68 20.37 -16.66 15.46
C SER A 68 21.00 -17.69 14.53
N LEU A 69 22.11 -17.34 13.90
CA LEU A 69 23.31 -18.16 13.73
C LEU A 69 24.48 -17.20 13.53
#